data_AF-A0A7S2RM28-F1
#
_entry.id   AF-A0A7S2RM28-F1
#
_cell.length_a   1.000
_cell.length_b   1.000
_cell.length_c   1.000
_cell.angle_alpha   90.00
_cell.angle_beta   90.00
_cell.angle_gamma   90.00
#
_symmetry.space_group_name_H-M   'P 1'
#
loop_
_entity.id
_entity.type
_entity.pdbx_description
1 polymer ?
#
loop_
_entity_poly.entity_id
_entity_poly.type
_entity_poly.pdbx_seq_one_letter_code
_entity_poly.pdbx_strand_id
1 'polypeptide(L)'
;PQSLPARTEAEGMMLSARVVVSGQSNRPVMGIVQDSLLAVQKLTKRDVFIRRDLVFNILMWVKDWDGRIPPPAIWKPEELWTGKQILSLILPKINLKTKANNGPPKGDDGQTLPNTFNAYDHLVTIQDGHLLEG
;
A
#
# COMPACT_ATOMS: atom_id res chain seq x y z
N PRO A 1 9.14 9.64 32.35
CA PRO A 1 9.27 9.00 33.68
C PRO A 1 10.60 9.38 34.33
N GLN A 2 10.64 9.67 35.64
CA GLN A 2 11.84 10.18 36.32
C GLN A 2 12.81 9.08 36.76
N SER A 3 12.32 7.87 37.07
CA SER A 3 13.19 6.74 37.42
C SER A 3 13.62 5.94 36.19
N LEU A 4 14.85 5.42 36.20
CA LEU A 4 15.37 4.55 35.13
C LEU A 4 14.49 3.32 34.87
N PRO A 5 13.97 2.61 35.90
CA PRO A 5 13.06 1.49 35.69
C PRO A 5 11.77 1.91 35.00
N ALA A 6 11.12 2.98 35.46
CA ALA A 6 9.86 3.45 34.86
C ALA A 6 10.07 3.98 33.43
N ARG A 7 11.26 4.52 33.13
CA ARG A 7 11.61 4.91 31.77
C ARG A 7 11.76 3.70 30.85
N THR A 8 12.46 2.66 31.32
CA THR A 8 12.65 1.41 30.58
C THR A 8 11.31 0.70 30.35
N GLU A 9 10.42 0.71 31.34
CA GLU A 9 9.06 0.15 31.22
C GLU A 9 8.22 0.89 30.18
N ALA A 10 8.22 2.24 30.23
CA ALA A 10 7.51 3.05 29.24
C ALA A 10 8.05 2.83 27.82
N GLU A 11 9.38 2.75 27.66
CA GLU A 11 10.02 2.46 26.37
C GLU A 11 9.79 1.01 25.92
N GLY A 12 9.71 0.06 26.85
CA GLY A 12 9.52 -1.36 26.56
C GLY A 12 8.08 -1.74 26.22
N MET A 13 7.09 -1.12 26.87
CA MET A 13 5.68 -1.54 26.80
C MET A 13 4.75 -0.48 26.24
N MET A 14 5.02 0.80 26.47
CA MET A 14 4.07 1.89 26.17
C MET A 14 4.42 2.68 24.89
N LEU A 15 5.47 2.30 24.16
CA LEU A 15 5.78 2.93 22.88
C LEU A 15 4.67 2.67 21.86
N SER A 16 4.26 3.72 21.15
CA SER A 16 3.20 3.67 20.13
C SER A 16 3.44 2.58 19.08
N ALA A 17 4.68 2.39 18.64
CA ALA A 17 5.06 1.36 17.66
C ALA A 17 4.80 -0.07 18.16
N ARG A 18 4.78 -0.31 19.48
CA ARG A 18 4.49 -1.62 20.09
C ARG A 18 3.00 -1.85 20.31
N VAL A 19 2.20 -0.79 20.38
CA VAL A 19 0.75 -0.83 20.68
C VAL A 19 -0.08 -0.58 19.41
N VAL A 20 0.44 -0.94 18.24
CA VAL A 20 -0.30 -0.78 16.97
C VAL A 20 -1.49 -1.73 16.90
N VAL A 21 -1.36 -2.95 17.44
CA VAL A 21 -2.43 -3.95 17.50
C VAL A 21 -3.02 -3.98 18.91
N SER A 22 -4.35 -3.82 19.03
CA SER A 22 -5.03 -3.87 20.32
C SER A 22 -5.49 -5.28 20.68
N GLY A 23 -5.25 -5.67 21.93
CA GLY A 23 -5.75 -6.93 22.49
C GLY A 23 -7.26 -6.96 22.72
N GLN A 24 -7.96 -5.83 22.64
CA GLN A 24 -9.42 -5.80 22.80
C GLN A 24 -10.14 -6.47 21.62
N SER A 25 -9.66 -6.23 20.39
CA SER A 25 -10.33 -6.70 19.17
C SER A 25 -9.43 -7.55 18.28
N ASN A 26 -8.14 -7.72 18.62
CA ASN A 26 -7.13 -8.37 17.79
C ASN A 26 -6.99 -7.71 16.41
N ARG A 27 -7.16 -6.38 16.35
CA ARG A 27 -7.09 -5.57 15.12
C ARG A 27 -6.12 -4.41 15.31
N PRO A 28 -5.47 -3.94 14.23
CA PRO A 28 -4.69 -2.71 14.29
C PRO A 28 -5.60 -1.53 14.64
N VAL A 29 -5.19 -0.73 15.63
CA VAL A 29 -5.87 0.52 16.02
C VAL A 29 -5.36 1.69 15.19
N MET A 30 -4.09 1.62 14.77
CA MET A 30 -3.47 2.64 13.93
C MET A 30 -3.52 2.20 12.46
N GLY A 31 -3.89 3.13 11.58
CA GLY A 31 -3.96 2.91 10.15
C GLY A 31 -3.83 4.22 9.38
N ILE A 32 -3.76 4.10 8.06
CA ILE A 32 -3.72 5.27 7.16
C ILE A 32 -5.13 5.87 7.08
N VAL A 33 -5.26 7.17 7.31
CA VAL A 33 -6.56 7.87 7.37
C VAL A 33 -6.56 9.14 6.50
N GLN A 34 -7.76 9.68 6.27
CA GLN A 34 -8.01 10.97 5.63
C GLN A 34 -7.32 11.10 4.26
N ASP A 35 -6.49 12.13 4.09
CA ASP A 35 -5.88 12.50 2.81
C ASP A 35 -4.90 11.45 2.33
N SER A 36 -4.15 10.82 3.22
CA SER A 36 -3.21 9.77 2.83
C SER A 36 -3.95 8.56 2.28
N LEU A 37 -5.09 8.19 2.89
CA LEU A 37 -5.92 7.09 2.40
C LEU A 37 -6.52 7.41 1.02
N LEU A 38 -7.04 8.62 0.85
CA LEU A 38 -7.61 9.07 -0.41
C LEU A 38 -6.54 9.20 -1.51
N ALA A 39 -5.36 9.70 -1.16
CA ALA A 39 -4.24 9.87 -2.07
C ALA A 39 -3.73 8.51 -2.55
N VAL A 40 -3.54 7.53 -1.65
CA VAL A 40 -3.13 6.16 -2.03
C VAL A 40 -4.18 5.54 -2.95
N GLN A 41 -5.47 5.67 -2.64
CA GLN A 41 -6.55 5.15 -3.48
C GLN A 41 -6.58 5.75 -4.88
N LYS A 42 -6.30 7.06 -5.01
CA LYS A 42 -6.21 7.72 -6.32
C LYS A 42 -4.93 7.33 -7.05
N LEU A 43 -3.82 7.21 -6.33
CA LEU A 43 -2.50 6.91 -6.88
C LEU A 43 -2.41 5.50 -7.47
N THR A 44 -3.05 4.51 -6.84
CA THR A 44 -2.96 3.10 -7.27
C THR A 44 -3.89 2.73 -8.43
N LYS A 45 -4.72 3.66 -8.91
CA LYS A 45 -5.58 3.40 -10.08
C LYS A 45 -4.75 3.10 -11.33
N ARG A 46 -5.25 2.21 -12.20
CA ARG A 46 -4.55 1.80 -13.45
C ARG A 46 -4.24 2.95 -14.39
N ASP A 47 -5.09 3.97 -14.42
CA ASP A 47 -4.96 5.10 -15.36
C ASP A 47 -3.95 6.15 -14.87
N VAL A 48 -3.34 5.95 -13.69
CA VAL A 48 -2.41 6.92 -13.12
C VAL A 48 -0.98 6.54 -13.45
N PHE A 49 -0.38 7.38 -14.29
CA PHE A 49 1.02 7.32 -14.69
C PHE A 49 1.78 8.51 -14.13
N ILE A 50 3.01 8.25 -13.71
CA ILE A 50 3.91 9.24 -13.11
C ILE A 50 5.13 9.36 -14.01
N ARG A 51 5.44 10.61 -14.38
CA ARG A 51 6.61 10.97 -15.18
C ARG A 51 7.90 10.89 -14.35
N ARG A 52 9.02 10.70 -15.04
CA ARG A 52 10.35 10.49 -14.44
C ARG A 52 10.75 11.55 -13.41
N ASP A 53 10.47 12.82 -13.70
CA ASP A 53 10.77 13.96 -12.82
C ASP A 53 10.11 13.80 -11.44
N LEU A 54 8.82 13.47 -11.42
CA LEU A 54 8.06 13.30 -10.21
C LEU A 54 8.43 12.01 -9.47
N VAL A 55 8.69 10.91 -10.20
CA VAL A 55 9.17 9.66 -9.60
C VAL A 55 10.46 9.89 -8.81
N PHE A 56 11.43 10.60 -9.41
CA PHE A 56 12.73 10.81 -8.77
C PHE A 56 12.62 11.70 -7.53
N ASN A 57 11.72 12.69 -7.56
CA ASN A 57 11.43 13.49 -6.37
C ASN A 57 10.80 12.62 -5.27
N ILE A 58 9.81 11.77 -5.60
CA ILE A 58 9.18 10.87 -4.64
C ILE A 58 10.19 9.90 -4.02
N LEU A 59 11.12 9.36 -4.80
CA LEU A 59 12.16 8.45 -4.32
C LEU A 59 13.03 9.06 -3.22
N MET A 60 13.26 10.38 -3.24
CA MET A 60 14.02 11.06 -2.19
C MET A 60 13.34 11.01 -0.82
N TRP A 61 12.03 10.79 -0.76
CA TRP A 61 11.27 10.68 0.49
C TRP A 61 11.28 9.28 1.10
N VAL A 62 11.74 8.26 0.36
CA VAL A 62 11.81 6.87 0.82
C VAL A 62 13.10 6.67 1.61
N LYS A 63 12.99 6.60 2.94
CA LYS A 63 14.16 6.53 3.85
C LYS A 63 14.98 5.25 3.70
N ASP A 64 14.32 4.11 3.47
CA ASP A 64 14.93 2.78 3.41
C ASP A 64 15.18 2.31 1.97
N TRP A 65 15.36 3.25 1.04
CA TRP A 65 15.55 2.93 -0.37
C TRP A 65 16.95 2.37 -0.66
N ASP A 66 17.02 1.31 -1.46
CA ASP A 66 18.24 0.58 -1.82
C ASP A 66 19.09 1.27 -2.92
N GLY A 67 18.68 2.46 -3.36
CA GLY A 67 19.34 3.21 -4.43
C GLY A 67 19.04 2.68 -5.84
N ARG A 68 18.18 1.67 -5.98
CA ARG A 68 17.81 1.10 -7.28
C ARG A 68 16.49 1.66 -7.77
N ILE A 69 16.54 2.31 -8.92
CA ILE A 69 15.35 2.86 -9.56
C ILE A 69 14.62 1.70 -10.24
N PRO A 70 13.32 1.48 -9.97
CA PRO A 70 12.59 0.41 -10.64
C PRO A 70 12.47 0.70 -12.14
N PRO A 71 12.42 -0.34 -12.99
CA PRO A 71 12.20 -0.15 -14.42
C PRO A 71 10.83 0.50 -14.67
N PRO A 72 10.71 1.40 -15.66
CA PRO A 72 9.43 1.99 -16.02
C PRO A 72 8.45 0.93 -16.52
N ALA A 73 7.15 1.14 -16.27
CA ALA A 73 6.09 0.30 -16.83
C ALA A 73 5.98 0.46 -18.34
N ILE A 74 6.19 1.69 -18.83
CA ILE A 74 6.12 2.03 -20.26
C ILE A 74 7.44 2.70 -20.64
N TRP A 75 8.08 2.22 -21.71
CA TRP A 75 9.38 2.69 -22.18
C TRP A 75 9.29 3.70 -23.33
N LYS A 76 8.23 3.63 -24.14
CA LYS A 76 8.00 4.48 -25.30
C LYS A 76 6.52 4.88 -25.35
N PRO A 77 6.16 6.10 -25.79
CA PRO A 77 7.02 7.17 -26.31
C PRO A 77 7.83 7.92 -25.23
N GLU A 78 7.42 7.83 -23.97
CA GLU A 78 8.10 8.40 -22.81
C GLU A 78 8.16 7.39 -21.66
N GLU A 79 9.12 7.56 -20.74
CA GLU A 79 9.28 6.69 -19.57
C GLU A 79 8.21 7.03 -18.52
N LEU A 80 7.30 6.07 -18.26
CA LEU A 80 6.22 6.22 -17.28
C LEU A 80 6.23 5.09 -16.27
N TRP A 81 5.99 5.45 -15.01
CA TRP A 81 5.81 4.53 -13.89
C TRP A 81 4.36 4.52 -13.43
N THR A 82 3.89 3.38 -12.92
CA THR A 82 2.57 3.32 -12.30
C THR A 82 2.66 3.64 -10.81
N GLY A 83 1.57 4.16 -10.24
CA GLY A 83 1.50 4.38 -8.79
C GLY A 83 1.67 3.09 -7.97
N LYS A 84 1.23 1.95 -8.50
CA LYS A 84 1.40 0.62 -7.89
C LYS A 84 2.87 0.21 -7.76
N GLN A 85 3.67 0.47 -8.80
CA GLN A 85 5.12 0.22 -8.77
C GLN A 85 5.80 1.05 -7.70
N ILE A 86 5.44 2.33 -7.59
CA ILE A 86 6.04 3.25 -6.61
C ILE A 86 5.62 2.87 -5.20
N LEU A 87 4.36 2.49 -5.00
CA LEU A 87 3.88 1.98 -3.71
C LEU A 87 4.59 0.68 -3.31
N SER A 88 4.98 -0.15 -4.27
CA SER A 88 5.72 -1.39 -3.99
C SER A 88 7.11 -1.13 -3.36
N LEU A 89 7.69 0.05 -3.57
CA LEU A 89 9.00 0.40 -2.98
C LEU A 89 8.93 0.64 -1.47
N ILE A 90 7.76 1.03 -0.95
CA ILE A 90 7.57 1.29 0.49
C ILE A 90 7.06 0.05 1.24
N LEU A 91 6.64 -0.99 0.53
CA LEU A 91 6.08 -2.19 1.13
C LEU A 91 7.18 -3.14 1.59
N PRO A 92 7.09 -3.71 2.80
CA PRO A 92 7.98 -4.80 3.20
C PRO A 92 7.68 -6.07 2.40
N LYS A 93 8.59 -7.05 2.44
CA LYS A 93 8.40 -8.37 1.80
C LYS A 93 7.26 -9.14 2.46
N ILE A 94 6.04 -8.93 1.98
CA ILE A 94 4.81 -9.55 2.48
C ILE A 94 3.96 -10.09 1.33
N ASN A 95 3.13 -11.08 1.65
CA ASN A 95 2.17 -11.67 0.74
C ASN A 95 0.76 -11.41 1.27
N LEU A 96 -0.10 -10.78 0.46
CA LEU A 96 -1.47 -10.44 0.84
C LEU A 96 -2.41 -10.60 -0.35
N LYS A 97 -3.59 -11.17 -0.11
CA LYS A 97 -4.72 -11.14 -1.06
C LYS A 97 -5.95 -10.59 -0.36
N THR A 98 -6.50 -9.50 -0.86
CA THR A 98 -7.72 -8.87 -0.32
C THR A 98 -8.58 -8.32 -1.44
N LYS A 99 -9.76 -7.79 -1.09
CA LYS A 99 -10.72 -7.22 -2.03
C LYS A 99 -11.03 -5.78 -1.67
N ALA A 100 -11.03 -4.90 -2.66
CA ALA A 100 -11.56 -3.55 -2.56
C ALA A 100 -13.09 -3.56 -2.63
N ASN A 101 -13.71 -2.46 -2.19
CA ASN A 101 -15.17 -2.34 -2.15
C ASN A 101 -15.82 -2.26 -3.54
N ASN A 102 -15.06 -1.93 -4.58
CA ASN A 102 -15.56 -1.73 -5.94
C ASN A 102 -15.56 -3.07 -6.70
N GLY A 103 -16.43 -3.99 -6.31
CA GLY A 103 -16.57 -5.29 -6.98
C GLY A 103 -17.49 -5.24 -8.22
N PRO A 104 -17.43 -6.25 -9.09
CA PRO A 104 -18.42 -6.44 -10.15
C PRO A 104 -19.85 -6.52 -9.57
N PRO A 105 -20.86 -6.00 -10.28
CA PRO A 105 -22.24 -6.12 -9.84
C PRO A 105 -22.67 -7.59 -9.80
N LYS A 106 -23.65 -7.89 -8.95
CA LYS A 106 -24.31 -9.20 -8.96
C LYS A 106 -25.26 -9.25 -10.15
N GLY A 107 -25.21 -10.34 -10.92
CA GLY A 107 -26.19 -10.59 -11.99
C GLY A 107 -27.58 -10.88 -11.43
N ASP A 108 -28.57 -11.02 -12.32
CA ASP A 108 -29.95 -11.37 -11.95
C ASP A 108 -30.05 -12.68 -11.16
N ASP A 109 -29.11 -13.62 -11.41
CA ASP A 109 -29.01 -14.90 -10.70
C ASP A 109 -28.42 -14.77 -9.27
N GLY A 110 -28.15 -13.55 -8.80
CA GLY A 110 -27.51 -13.28 -7.51
C GLY A 110 -26.02 -13.63 -7.42
N GLN A 111 -25.47 -14.29 -8.45
CA GLN A 111 -24.05 -14.58 -8.57
C GLN A 111 -23.26 -13.34 -9.00
N THR A 112 -22.07 -13.20 -8.46
CA THR A 112 -21.13 -12.16 -8.85
C THR A 112 -20.67 -12.41 -10.29
N LEU A 113 -20.79 -11.42 -11.17
CA LEU A 113 -20.32 -11.55 -12.55
C LEU A 113 -18.84 -11.96 -12.59
N PRO A 114 -18.42 -12.76 -13.57
CA PRO A 114 -17.04 -13.24 -13.67
C PRO A 114 -16.10 -12.04 -13.83
N ASN A 115 -15.18 -11.88 -12.89
CA ASN A 115 -14.16 -10.84 -12.95
C ASN A 115 -12.86 -11.37 -13.57
N THR A 116 -12.95 -11.75 -14.83
CA THR A 116 -11.81 -12.26 -15.61
C THR A 116 -10.71 -11.20 -15.67
N PHE A 117 -9.47 -11.59 -15.31
CA PHE A 117 -8.31 -10.70 -15.24
C PHE A 117 -8.50 -9.43 -14.39
N ASN A 118 -9.40 -9.49 -13.40
CA ASN A 118 -9.63 -8.37 -12.49
C ASN A 118 -9.96 -7.07 -13.24
N ALA A 119 -10.88 -7.08 -14.22
CA ALA A 119 -11.28 -5.91 -15.00
C ALA A 119 -11.64 -4.67 -14.14
N TYR A 120 -12.29 -4.90 -13.00
CA TYR A 120 -12.70 -3.84 -12.07
C TYR A 120 -11.61 -3.38 -11.08
N ASP A 121 -10.40 -3.95 -11.14
CA ASP A 121 -9.29 -3.65 -10.22
C ASP A 121 -9.67 -3.81 -8.73
N HIS A 122 -10.53 -4.80 -8.45
CA HIS A 122 -11.06 -5.03 -7.11
C HIS A 122 -10.24 -6.04 -6.30
N LEU A 123 -9.50 -6.95 -6.96
CA LEU A 123 -8.61 -7.89 -6.28
C LEU A 123 -7.30 -7.18 -6.03
N VAL A 124 -6.94 -7.07 -4.76
CA VAL A 124 -5.66 -6.53 -4.33
C VAL A 124 -4.74 -7.69 -4.01
N THR A 125 -3.68 -7.86 -4.79
CA THR A 125 -2.69 -8.93 -4.59
C THR A 125 -1.30 -8.32 -4.45
N ILE A 126 -0.68 -8.58 -3.30
CA ILE A 126 0.71 -8.25 -3.00
C ILE A 126 1.48 -9.57 -2.94
N GLN A 127 2.56 -9.66 -3.70
CA GLN A 127 3.47 -10.81 -3.71
C GLN A 127 4.91 -10.36 -3.46
N ASP A 128 5.54 -10.91 -2.42
CA ASP A 128 6.92 -10.60 -2.00
C ASP A 128 7.21 -9.09 -1.88
N GLY A 129 6.21 -8.32 -1.43
CA GLY A 129 6.28 -6.85 -1.31
C GLY A 129 5.94 -6.06 -2.58
N HIS A 130 5.65 -6.74 -3.70
CA HIS A 130 5.21 -6.11 -4.94
C HIS A 130 3.69 -6.11 -5.07
N LEU A 131 3.10 -4.92 -5.25
CA LEU A 131 1.68 -4.76 -5.54
C LEU A 131 1.42 -5.03 -7.02
N LEU A 132 0.81 -6.17 -7.32
CA LEU A 132 0.58 -6.66 -8.68
C LEU A 132 -0.73 -6.15 -9.27
N GLU A 133 -1.78 -6.13 -8.46
CA GLU A 133 -3.15 -5.74 -8.85
C GLU A 133 -3.88 -5.15 -7.63
N GLY A 134 -4.88 -4.29 -7.85
CA GLY A 134 -5.68 -3.68 -6.78
C GLY A 134 -6.08 -2.24 -6.98
#